data_AF-A0A1C6MXA6-F1
#
_entry.id   AF-A0A1C6MXA6-F1
#
_cell.length_a   1.000
_cell.length_b   1.000
_cell.length_c   1.000
_cell.angle_alpha   90.00
_cell.angle_beta   90.00
_cell.angle_gamma   90.00
#
_symmetry.space_group_name_H-M   'P 1'
#
loop_
_entity.id
_entity.type
_entity.pdbx_description
1 polymer ?
#
loop_
_entity_poly.entity_id
_entity_poly.type
_entity_poly.pdbx_seq_one_letter_code
_entity_poly.pdbx_strand_id
1 'polypeptide(L)'
;MSLPARMIMAVSVAAVAVAVAVHLVMVFLHVAPSNTMTKKHGQGVDDYIYPEFEQNWKLFAPNPLQQNIAVHARAKVAKPDGGTETTGWVNLSAMDGEDIDHNVAPSHIQQNELRRAWEFYNGSHDDKGKPVGLRGDLSETYIKRIVMLRFGTELNGGTVERIQVRSATTPVAPPPWSDEKADTKTDYRVQPWWQVGSADIPGGWEK
;
A
#
# COMPACT_ATOMS: atom_id res chain seq x y z
N MET A 1 -13.93 46.75 -4.77
CA MET A 1 -12.97 45.81 -5.38
C MET A 1 -12.26 46.49 -6.54
N SER A 2 -10.94 46.43 -6.60
CA SER A 2 -10.17 47.00 -7.70
C SER A 2 -10.37 46.20 -8.99
N LEU A 3 -10.20 46.86 -10.14
CA LEU A 3 -10.26 46.24 -11.47
C LEU A 3 -9.31 45.01 -11.60
N PRO A 4 -8.04 45.06 -11.13
CA PRO A 4 -7.16 43.89 -11.15
C PRO A 4 -7.68 42.73 -10.28
N ALA A 5 -8.26 43.01 -9.10
CA ALA A 5 -8.83 41.97 -8.26
C ALA A 5 -10.03 41.27 -8.92
N ARG A 6 -10.87 42.01 -9.65
CA ARG A 6 -11.99 41.43 -10.42
C ARG A 6 -11.51 40.56 -11.58
N MET A 7 -10.46 40.98 -12.29
CA MET A 7 -9.87 40.18 -13.37
C MET A 7 -9.27 38.88 -12.86
N ILE A 8 -8.50 38.94 -11.75
CA ILE A 8 -7.93 37.75 -11.12
C ILE A 8 -9.04 36.77 -10.72
N MET A 9 -10.07 37.24 -10.03
CA MET A 9 -11.20 36.39 -9.66
C MET A 9 -11.91 35.78 -10.86
N ALA A 10 -12.18 36.57 -11.91
CA ALA A 10 -12.88 36.07 -13.10
C ALA A 10 -12.08 34.96 -13.79
N VAL A 11 -10.75 35.14 -13.91
CA VAL A 11 -9.86 34.12 -14.46
C VAL A 11 -9.80 32.88 -13.57
N SER A 12 -9.69 33.04 -12.25
CA SER A 12 -9.70 31.91 -11.31
C SER A 12 -11.00 31.11 -11.38
N VAL A 13 -12.15 31.78 -11.41
CA VAL A 13 -13.46 31.13 -11.53
C VAL A 13 -13.58 30.39 -12.85
N ALA A 14 -13.16 31.00 -13.96
CA ALA A 14 -13.18 30.35 -15.27
C ALA A 14 -12.27 29.10 -15.30
N ALA A 15 -11.06 29.19 -14.73
CA ALA A 15 -10.14 28.07 -14.64
C ALA A 15 -10.72 26.91 -13.82
N VAL A 16 -11.32 27.21 -12.66
CA VAL A 16 -12.00 26.20 -11.83
C VAL A 16 -13.18 25.57 -12.56
N ALA A 17 -14.00 26.35 -13.24
CA ALA A 17 -15.14 25.83 -14.01
C ALA A 17 -14.71 24.88 -15.13
N VAL A 18 -13.63 25.22 -15.86
CA VAL A 18 -13.05 24.35 -16.88
C VAL A 18 -12.51 23.06 -16.27
N ALA A 19 -11.77 23.15 -15.15
CA ALA A 19 -11.24 21.97 -14.47
C ALA A 19 -12.35 21.01 -14.01
N VAL A 20 -13.43 21.55 -13.42
CA VAL A 20 -14.60 20.77 -13.02
C VAL A 20 -15.28 20.12 -14.24
N ALA A 21 -15.46 20.86 -15.33
CA ALA A 21 -16.06 20.31 -16.55
C ALA A 21 -15.23 19.16 -17.13
N VAL A 22 -13.91 19.31 -17.19
CA VAL A 22 -12.99 18.24 -17.63
C VAL A 22 -13.12 17.03 -16.73
N HIS A 23 -13.09 17.21 -15.40
CA HIS A 23 -13.23 16.12 -14.44
C HIS A 23 -14.53 15.33 -14.64
N LEU A 24 -15.66 16.04 -14.74
CA LEU A 24 -16.97 15.41 -14.97
C LEU A 24 -17.03 14.63 -16.28
N VAL A 25 -16.42 15.14 -17.35
CA VAL A 25 -16.34 14.42 -18.64
C VAL A 25 -15.51 13.15 -18.51
N MET A 26 -14.35 13.20 -17.84
CA MET A 26 -13.49 12.02 -17.65
C MET A 26 -14.19 10.94 -16.82
N VAL A 27 -14.82 11.33 -15.70
CA VAL A 27 -15.60 10.40 -14.86
C VAL A 27 -16.76 9.81 -15.65
N PHE A 28 -17.51 10.63 -16.41
CA PHE A 28 -18.59 10.15 -17.26
C PHE A 28 -18.10 9.13 -18.28
N LEU A 29 -17.02 9.42 -19.00
CA LEU A 29 -16.46 8.51 -20.00
C LEU A 29 -16.01 7.20 -19.36
N HIS A 30 -15.46 7.23 -18.15
CA HIS A 30 -15.04 6.02 -17.44
C HIS A 30 -16.20 5.12 -17.02
N VAL A 31 -17.31 5.70 -16.53
CA VAL A 31 -18.48 4.91 -16.08
C VAL A 31 -19.47 4.58 -17.20
N ALA A 32 -19.44 5.33 -18.30
CA ALA A 32 -20.34 5.12 -19.43
C ALA A 32 -20.02 3.79 -20.16
N PRO A 33 -21.01 3.18 -20.81
CA PRO A 33 -20.77 2.05 -21.70
C PRO A 33 -19.74 2.39 -22.79
N SER A 34 -19.01 1.37 -23.25
CA SER A 34 -17.97 1.51 -24.27
C SER A 34 -18.47 2.26 -25.50
N ASN A 35 -17.84 3.39 -25.81
CA ASN A 35 -18.21 4.30 -26.89
C ASN A 35 -16.99 4.62 -27.77
N THR A 36 -17.19 5.35 -28.86
CA THR A 36 -16.12 5.65 -29.83
C THR A 36 -14.96 6.43 -29.19
N MET A 37 -15.25 7.29 -28.21
CA MET A 37 -14.23 8.08 -27.51
C MET A 37 -13.41 7.21 -26.57
N THR A 38 -14.04 6.36 -25.74
CA THR A 38 -13.32 5.45 -24.84
C THR A 38 -12.56 4.36 -25.59
N LYS A 39 -13.03 3.92 -26.76
CA LYS A 39 -12.29 2.96 -27.61
C LYS A 39 -11.00 3.55 -28.19
N LYS A 40 -10.97 4.85 -28.49
CA LYS A 40 -9.82 5.52 -29.11
C LYS A 40 -8.89 6.21 -28.10
N HIS A 41 -9.44 6.68 -26.99
CA HIS A 41 -8.75 7.48 -25.97
C HIS A 41 -8.86 6.90 -24.55
N GLY A 42 -9.27 5.62 -24.42
CA GLY A 42 -9.48 4.96 -23.12
C GLY A 42 -8.29 5.06 -22.19
N GLN A 43 -7.06 4.90 -22.72
CA GLN A 43 -5.85 5.04 -21.93
C GLN A 43 -5.73 6.42 -21.25
N GLY A 44 -6.06 7.51 -21.95
CA GLY A 44 -6.02 8.85 -21.34
C GLY A 44 -7.12 9.07 -20.29
N VAL A 45 -8.26 8.40 -20.45
CA VAL A 45 -9.32 8.37 -19.42
C VAL A 45 -8.84 7.59 -18.19
N ASP A 46 -8.26 6.42 -18.42
CA ASP A 46 -7.73 5.53 -17.39
C ASP A 46 -6.59 6.19 -16.59
N ASP A 47 -5.64 6.84 -17.27
CA ASP A 47 -4.53 7.55 -16.64
C ASP A 47 -4.99 8.74 -15.79
N TYR A 48 -6.13 9.36 -16.12
CA TYR A 48 -6.72 10.44 -15.31
C TYR A 48 -7.51 9.90 -14.11
N ILE A 49 -8.17 8.75 -14.27
CA ILE A 49 -9.13 8.22 -13.29
C ILE A 49 -8.44 7.31 -12.27
N TYR A 50 -7.68 6.31 -12.73
CA TYR A 50 -7.13 5.28 -11.85
C TYR A 50 -6.12 5.74 -10.79
N PRO A 51 -5.43 6.90 -10.91
CA PRO A 51 -4.63 7.40 -9.80
C PRO A 51 -5.46 7.67 -8.53
N GLU A 52 -6.70 8.17 -8.68
CA GLU A 52 -7.53 8.60 -7.54
C GLU A 52 -8.80 7.75 -7.34
N PHE A 53 -9.31 7.11 -8.39
CA PHE A 53 -10.60 6.41 -8.41
C PHE A 53 -10.45 4.95 -8.86
N GLU A 54 -9.74 4.14 -8.08
CA GLU A 54 -9.73 2.70 -8.29
C GLU A 54 -11.06 2.06 -7.83
N GLN A 55 -11.74 1.34 -8.72
CA GLN A 55 -12.99 0.65 -8.39
C GLN A 55 -12.72 -0.64 -7.61
N ASN A 56 -13.02 -0.65 -6.31
CA ASN A 56 -12.98 -1.84 -5.47
C ASN A 56 -14.36 -2.12 -4.87
N TRP A 57 -15.04 -3.12 -5.41
CA TRP A 57 -16.41 -3.50 -5.03
C TRP A 57 -16.52 -4.23 -3.68
N LYS A 58 -15.40 -4.44 -2.96
CA LYS A 58 -15.38 -5.14 -1.67
C LYS A 58 -16.18 -4.43 -0.56
N LEU A 59 -16.45 -3.12 -0.69
CA LEU A 59 -17.22 -2.36 0.29
C LEU A 59 -18.70 -2.79 0.38
N PHE A 60 -19.24 -3.38 -0.68
CA PHE A 60 -20.62 -3.88 -0.73
C PHE A 60 -20.73 -5.39 -0.51
N ALA A 61 -19.65 -6.04 -0.06
CA ALA A 61 -19.76 -7.41 0.39
C ALA A 61 -20.71 -7.46 1.60
N PRO A 62 -21.55 -8.52 1.74
CA PRO A 62 -22.47 -8.66 2.87
C PRO A 62 -21.83 -8.47 4.24
N ASN A 63 -20.53 -8.78 4.36
CA ASN A 63 -19.67 -8.43 5.50
C ASN A 63 -18.46 -7.64 4.97
N PRO A 64 -18.46 -6.29 5.03
CA PRO A 64 -17.28 -5.51 4.69
C PRO A 64 -16.10 -5.86 5.61
N LEU A 65 -14.87 -5.56 5.20
CA LEU A 65 -13.68 -5.80 6.02
C LEU A 65 -13.76 -4.97 7.31
N GLN A 66 -14.12 -5.61 8.41
CA GLN A 66 -14.16 -5.02 9.75
C GLN A 66 -12.88 -5.36 10.52
N GLN A 67 -11.72 -5.17 9.88
CA GLN A 67 -10.43 -5.56 10.44
C GLN A 67 -9.35 -4.55 10.07
N ASN A 68 -8.52 -4.18 11.05
CA ASN A 68 -7.27 -3.47 10.85
C ASN A 68 -6.16 -4.50 10.63
N ILE A 69 -5.49 -4.44 9.47
CA ILE A 69 -4.38 -5.33 9.13
C ILE A 69 -3.10 -4.50 9.10
N ALA A 70 -2.18 -4.76 10.04
CA ALA A 70 -0.83 -4.21 10.01
C ALA A 70 0.17 -5.27 9.53
N VAL A 71 1.19 -4.83 8.80
CA VAL A 71 2.30 -5.68 8.36
C VAL A 71 3.52 -5.36 9.22
N HIS A 72 4.04 -6.37 9.89
CA HIS A 72 5.24 -6.26 10.71
C HIS A 72 6.38 -7.06 10.08
N ALA A 73 7.61 -6.59 10.25
CA ALA A 73 8.81 -7.30 9.82
C ALA A 73 9.82 -7.43 10.97
N ARG A 74 10.68 -8.44 10.89
CA ARG A 74 11.88 -8.58 11.72
C ARG A 74 13.00 -9.20 10.91
N ALA A 75 14.23 -9.05 11.40
CA ALA A 75 15.41 -9.57 10.77
C ALA A 75 16.14 -10.57 11.66
N LYS A 76 16.93 -11.41 11.00
CA LYS A 76 18.03 -12.16 11.61
C LYS A 76 19.32 -11.54 11.09
N VAL A 77 20.14 -11.04 11.99
CA VAL A 77 21.36 -10.31 11.68
C VAL A 77 22.59 -11.10 12.11
N ALA A 78 23.58 -11.19 11.23
CA ALA A 78 24.90 -11.72 11.55
C ALA A 78 25.78 -10.64 12.16
N LYS A 79 26.38 -10.95 13.31
CA LYS A 79 27.23 -10.03 14.07
C LYS A 79 28.70 -10.19 13.68
N PRO A 80 29.52 -9.14 13.84
CA PRO A 80 30.95 -9.22 13.56
C PRO A 80 31.70 -10.26 14.41
N ASP A 81 31.17 -10.64 15.57
CA ASP A 81 31.72 -11.67 16.46
C ASP A 81 31.37 -13.12 16.02
N GLY A 82 30.71 -13.29 14.86
CA GLY A 82 30.24 -14.57 14.33
C GLY A 82 28.91 -15.04 14.92
N GLY A 83 28.32 -14.28 15.84
CA GLY A 83 27.00 -14.55 16.41
C GLY A 83 25.86 -14.20 15.46
N THR A 84 24.65 -14.61 15.83
CA THR A 84 23.42 -14.22 15.13
C THR A 84 22.40 -13.69 16.12
N GLU A 85 21.78 -12.54 15.82
CA GLU A 85 20.71 -11.96 16.62
C GLU A 85 19.40 -11.96 15.82
N THR A 86 18.28 -12.24 16.48
CA THR A 86 16.94 -12.01 15.90
C THR A 86 16.37 -10.74 16.51
N THR A 87 16.00 -9.80 15.65
CA THR A 87 15.49 -8.49 16.06
C THR A 87 14.06 -8.60 16.59
N GLY A 88 13.59 -7.53 17.24
CA GLY A 88 12.18 -7.33 17.52
C GLY A 88 11.35 -7.17 16.24
N TRP A 89 10.03 -7.25 16.38
CA TRP A 89 9.10 -6.93 15.30
C TRP A 89 8.94 -5.42 15.19
N VAL A 90 9.16 -4.90 13.98
CA VAL A 90 8.91 -3.51 13.59
C VAL A 90 7.57 -3.44 12.87
N ASN A 91 6.73 -2.47 13.22
CA ASN A 91 5.46 -2.25 12.55
C ASN A 91 5.65 -1.35 11.33
N LEU A 92 5.75 -1.95 10.14
CA LEU A 92 5.97 -1.21 8.89
C LEU A 92 4.74 -0.37 8.53
N SER A 93 3.53 -0.87 8.81
CA SER A 93 2.31 -0.11 8.57
C SER A 93 2.20 1.12 9.47
N ALA A 94 2.74 1.09 10.69
CA ALA A 94 2.80 2.28 11.53
C ALA A 94 3.79 3.32 10.98
N MET A 95 4.93 2.88 10.42
CA MET A 95 5.86 3.81 9.76
C MET A 95 5.19 4.53 8.59
N ASP A 96 4.48 3.80 7.73
CA ASP A 96 3.72 4.41 6.63
C ASP A 96 2.62 5.35 7.17
N GLY A 97 1.95 4.96 8.26
CA GLY A 97 0.94 5.78 8.93
C GLY A 97 1.49 7.10 9.48
N GLU A 98 2.67 7.10 10.09
CA GLU A 98 3.35 8.30 10.60
C GLU A 98 3.75 9.25 9.46
N ASP A 99 4.16 8.72 8.30
CA ASP A 99 4.49 9.52 7.11
C ASP A 99 3.25 10.17 6.45
N ILE A 100 2.08 9.57 6.67
CA ILE A 100 0.78 10.05 6.18
C ILE A 100 0.13 11.01 7.19
N ASP A 101 0.32 10.77 8.49
CA ASP A 101 -0.33 11.55 9.54
C ASP A 101 0.03 13.02 9.43
N HIS A 102 -0.99 13.88 9.52
CA HIS A 102 -0.88 15.33 9.29
C HIS A 102 -0.32 15.78 7.92
N ASN A 103 -0.06 14.87 6.98
CA ASN A 103 0.35 15.22 5.63
C ASN A 103 -0.88 15.53 4.78
N VAL A 104 -1.01 16.78 4.32
CA VAL A 104 -2.17 17.23 3.52
C VAL A 104 -2.16 16.72 2.08
N ALA A 105 -1.04 16.20 1.60
CA ALA A 105 -0.89 15.65 0.26
C ALA A 105 0.17 14.52 0.25
N PRO A 106 -0.06 13.39 0.95
CA PRO A 106 0.89 12.29 0.97
C PRO A 106 0.94 11.62 -0.40
N SER A 107 2.11 11.18 -0.82
CA SER A 107 2.24 10.50 -2.12
C SER A 107 1.48 9.16 -2.13
N HIS A 108 1.00 8.75 -3.30
CA HIS A 108 0.35 7.43 -3.46
C HIS A 108 1.25 6.26 -3.05
N ILE A 109 2.56 6.40 -3.21
CA ILE A 109 3.54 5.40 -2.77
C ILE A 109 3.48 5.26 -1.25
N GLN A 110 3.57 6.37 -0.50
CA GLN A 110 3.46 6.35 0.97
C GLN A 110 2.13 5.77 1.44
N GLN A 111 1.03 6.07 0.73
CA GLN A 111 -0.30 5.58 1.10
C GLN A 111 -0.52 4.09 0.81
N ASN A 112 0.05 3.57 -0.29
CA ASN A 112 -0.43 2.33 -0.89
C ASN A 112 0.63 1.26 -1.11
N GLU A 113 1.93 1.55 -1.05
CA GLU A 113 2.99 0.59 -1.41
C GLU A 113 2.87 -0.71 -0.61
N LEU A 114 3.00 -0.63 0.71
CA LEU A 114 2.97 -1.81 1.58
C LEU A 114 1.61 -2.51 1.55
N ARG A 115 0.51 -1.74 1.52
CA ARG A 115 -0.86 -2.26 1.46
C ARG A 115 -1.07 -3.09 0.19
N ARG A 116 -0.71 -2.54 -0.97
CA ARG A 116 -0.85 -3.22 -2.27
C ARG A 116 0.07 -4.41 -2.39
N ALA A 117 1.30 -4.30 -1.88
CA ALA A 117 2.23 -5.41 -1.83
C ALA A 117 1.66 -6.58 -0.99
N TRP A 118 1.06 -6.28 0.16
CA TRP A 118 0.47 -7.29 1.04
C TRP A 118 -0.79 -7.93 0.45
N GLU A 119 -1.66 -7.14 -0.20
CA GLU A 119 -2.80 -7.66 -0.95
C GLU A 119 -2.37 -8.58 -2.09
N PHE A 120 -1.34 -8.20 -2.84
CA PHE A 120 -0.77 -9.03 -3.91
C PHE A 120 -0.18 -10.33 -3.36
N TYR A 121 0.56 -10.26 -2.26
CA TYR A 121 1.10 -11.42 -1.55
C TYR A 121 -0.02 -12.38 -1.15
N ASN A 122 -1.02 -11.91 -0.40
CA ASN A 122 -2.14 -12.74 0.05
C ASN A 122 -2.94 -13.37 -1.10
N GLY A 123 -3.10 -12.66 -2.21
CA GLY A 123 -3.81 -13.18 -3.39
C GLY A 123 -3.01 -14.18 -4.21
N SER A 124 -1.72 -14.38 -3.91
CA SER A 124 -0.80 -15.20 -4.71
C SER A 124 -0.12 -16.31 -3.90
N HIS A 125 -0.61 -16.61 -2.69
CA HIS A 125 -0.06 -17.63 -1.79
C HIS A 125 -1.14 -18.58 -1.29
N ASP A 126 -0.74 -19.81 -0.95
CA ASP A 126 -1.62 -20.78 -0.31
C ASP A 126 -1.82 -20.50 1.19
N ASP A 127 -2.69 -21.28 1.84
CA ASP A 127 -2.97 -21.15 3.27
C ASP A 127 -1.73 -21.39 4.17
N LYS A 128 -0.69 -22.02 3.62
CA LYS A 128 0.58 -22.29 4.32
C LYS A 128 1.64 -21.21 4.03
N GLY A 129 1.29 -20.17 3.28
CA GLY A 129 2.19 -19.08 2.90
C GLY A 129 3.21 -19.49 1.84
N LYS A 130 2.91 -20.49 1.00
CA LYS A 130 3.75 -20.85 -0.15
C LYS A 130 3.30 -20.12 -1.42
N PRO A 131 4.24 -19.68 -2.26
CA PRO A 131 3.93 -18.97 -3.49
C PRO A 131 3.19 -19.87 -4.49
N VAL A 132 2.17 -19.31 -5.14
CA VAL A 132 1.41 -19.97 -6.21
C VAL A 132 1.91 -19.42 -7.56
N GLY A 133 2.83 -20.17 -8.16
CA GLY A 133 3.45 -19.83 -9.45
C GLY A 133 4.24 -18.52 -9.41
N LEU A 134 4.54 -17.99 -10.61
CA LEU A 134 5.39 -16.80 -10.77
C LEU A 134 4.85 -15.57 -10.01
N ARG A 135 3.53 -15.40 -9.92
CA ARG A 135 2.93 -14.28 -9.18
C ARG A 135 3.25 -14.34 -7.69
N GLY A 136 3.23 -15.54 -7.10
CA GLY A 136 3.65 -15.75 -5.72
C GLY A 136 5.11 -15.31 -5.51
N ASP A 137 6.03 -15.83 -6.33
CA ASP A 137 7.47 -15.53 -6.23
C ASP A 137 7.77 -14.03 -6.38
N LEU A 138 7.09 -13.35 -7.32
CA LEU A 138 7.23 -11.91 -7.53
C LEU A 138 6.69 -11.10 -6.34
N SER A 139 5.57 -11.51 -5.76
CA SER A 139 5.00 -10.84 -4.58
C SER A 139 5.88 -11.01 -3.33
N GLU A 140 6.53 -12.16 -3.13
CA GLU A 140 7.55 -12.35 -2.09
C GLU A 140 8.73 -11.39 -2.30
N THR A 141 9.29 -11.40 -3.50
CA THR A 141 10.43 -10.53 -3.86
C THR A 141 10.09 -9.06 -3.62
N TYR A 142 8.87 -8.65 -3.95
CA TYR A 142 8.44 -7.28 -3.76
C TYR A 142 8.36 -6.90 -2.27
N ILE A 143 7.74 -7.73 -1.43
CA ILE A 143 7.73 -7.52 0.03
C ILE A 143 9.14 -7.50 0.59
N LYS A 144 10.01 -8.43 0.18
CA LYS A 144 11.41 -8.46 0.63
C LYS A 144 12.13 -7.14 0.35
N ARG A 145 11.96 -6.58 -0.85
CA ARG A 145 12.55 -5.29 -1.23
C ARG A 145 11.99 -4.14 -0.40
N ILE A 146 10.69 -4.10 -0.12
CA ILE A 146 10.10 -3.09 0.76
C ILE A 146 10.71 -3.19 2.16
N VAL A 147 10.81 -4.40 2.72
CA VAL A 147 11.45 -4.60 4.04
C VAL A 147 12.91 -4.15 4.00
N MET A 148 13.67 -4.50 2.97
CA MET A 148 15.08 -4.12 2.83
C MET A 148 15.28 -2.62 2.58
N LEU A 149 14.34 -1.93 1.92
CA LEU A 149 14.32 -0.47 1.82
C LEU A 149 14.15 0.19 3.20
N ARG A 150 13.35 -0.42 4.09
CA ARG A 150 13.10 0.09 5.45
C ARG A 150 14.20 -0.28 6.44
N PHE A 151 14.74 -1.49 6.37
CA PHE A 151 15.77 -1.99 7.29
C PHE A 151 17.20 -1.64 6.88
N GLY A 152 17.47 -1.52 5.58
CA GLY A 152 18.83 -1.45 5.07
C GLY A 152 19.57 -2.78 5.19
N THR A 153 20.86 -2.77 4.82
CA THR A 153 21.72 -3.96 4.86
C THR A 153 22.24 -4.29 6.25
N GLU A 154 22.20 -3.33 7.17
CA GLU A 154 22.69 -3.48 8.53
C GLU A 154 21.61 -3.07 9.55
N LEU A 155 21.41 -3.88 10.58
CA LEU A 155 20.49 -3.58 11.67
C LEU A 155 21.08 -4.04 13.00
N ASN A 156 20.92 -3.24 14.06
CA ASN A 156 21.53 -3.45 15.38
C ASN A 156 23.07 -3.70 15.32
N GLY A 157 23.78 -3.14 14.33
CA GLY A 157 25.23 -3.35 14.16
C GLY A 157 25.62 -4.73 13.61
N GLY A 158 24.71 -5.42 12.90
CA GLY A 158 25.00 -6.64 12.15
C GLY A 158 24.35 -6.65 10.78
N THR A 159 24.83 -7.51 9.88
CA THR A 159 24.34 -7.62 8.50
C THR A 159 23.03 -8.40 8.47
N VAL A 160 22.00 -7.89 7.78
CA VAL A 160 20.72 -8.57 7.61
C VAL A 160 20.88 -9.77 6.67
N GLU A 161 20.69 -10.99 7.18
CA GLU A 161 20.78 -12.22 6.39
C GLU A 161 19.41 -12.77 6.00
N ARG A 162 18.46 -12.72 6.94
CA ARG A 162 17.10 -13.21 6.74
C ARG A 162 16.11 -12.21 7.27
N ILE A 163 14.94 -12.20 6.65
CA ILE A 163 13.80 -11.45 7.13
C ILE A 163 12.60 -12.36 7.32
N GLN A 164 11.72 -11.94 8.22
CA GLN A 164 10.43 -12.57 8.43
C GLN A 164 9.38 -11.50 8.52
N VAL A 165 8.24 -11.76 7.89
CA VAL A 165 7.09 -10.86 7.88
C VAL A 165 5.91 -11.54 8.55
N ARG A 166 5.02 -10.76 9.16
CA ARG A 166 3.74 -11.23 9.68
C ARG A 166 2.66 -10.20 9.44
N SER A 167 1.42 -10.64 9.29
CA SER A 167 0.27 -9.77 9.55
C SER A 167 -0.07 -9.75 11.03
N ALA A 168 -0.59 -8.62 11.47
CA ALA A 168 -1.28 -8.42 12.73
C ALA A 168 -2.69 -7.92 12.40
N THR A 169 -3.67 -8.83 12.48
CA THR A 169 -5.06 -8.55 12.08
C THR A 169 -5.90 -8.38 13.33
N THR A 170 -6.46 -7.19 13.52
CA THR A 170 -7.28 -6.84 14.69
C THR A 170 -8.69 -6.48 14.23
N PRO A 171 -9.73 -7.21 14.65
CA PRO A 171 -11.11 -6.82 14.37
C PRO A 171 -11.42 -5.41 14.88
N VAL A 172 -12.16 -4.64 14.08
CA VAL A 172 -12.62 -3.30 14.46
C VAL A 172 -13.71 -3.46 15.51
N ALA A 173 -13.57 -2.76 16.64
CA ALA A 173 -14.55 -2.81 17.70
C ALA A 173 -15.90 -2.24 17.21
N PRO A 174 -17.03 -2.86 17.60
CA PRO A 174 -18.33 -2.30 17.30
C PRO A 174 -18.48 -0.92 17.96
N PRO A 175 -19.25 -0.02 17.35
CA PRO A 175 -19.42 1.32 17.89
C PRO A 175 -20.18 1.28 19.22
N PRO A 176 -20.03 2.30 20.10
CA PRO A 176 -20.62 2.29 21.45
C PRO A 176 -22.14 2.16 21.51
N TRP A 177 -22.84 2.44 20.41
CA TRP A 177 -24.29 2.35 20.29
C TRP A 177 -24.78 0.96 19.84
N SER A 178 -23.88 0.02 19.54
CA SER A 178 -24.21 -1.35 19.13
C SER A 178 -24.12 -2.33 20.31
N ASP A 179 -25.05 -3.27 20.39
CA ASP A 179 -25.04 -4.38 21.35
C ASP A 179 -24.17 -5.57 20.88
N GLU A 180 -23.55 -5.45 19.70
CA GLU A 180 -22.69 -6.48 19.13
C GLU A 180 -21.48 -6.75 20.04
N LYS A 181 -21.18 -8.03 20.27
CA LYS A 181 -19.99 -8.47 21.00
C LYS A 181 -19.02 -9.10 20.01
N ALA A 182 -17.96 -8.37 19.69
CA ALA A 182 -16.87 -8.87 18.86
C ALA A 182 -15.61 -9.13 19.71
N ASP A 183 -14.90 -10.22 19.43
CA ASP A 183 -13.56 -10.42 19.95
C ASP A 183 -12.59 -9.50 19.17
N THR A 184 -12.01 -8.52 19.86
CA THR A 184 -11.06 -7.56 19.27
C THR A 184 -9.61 -8.01 19.45
N LYS A 185 -9.35 -9.28 19.76
CA LYS A 185 -8.00 -9.83 19.88
C LYS A 185 -7.28 -9.79 18.53
N THR A 186 -6.03 -9.33 18.55
CA THR A 186 -5.15 -9.38 17.39
C THR A 186 -4.72 -10.81 17.09
N ASP A 187 -4.99 -11.27 15.88
CA ASP A 187 -4.44 -12.50 15.31
C ASP A 187 -3.14 -12.21 14.56
N TYR A 188 -2.16 -13.11 14.67
CA TYR A 188 -0.87 -12.97 14.01
C TYR A 188 -0.60 -14.13 13.07
N ARG A 189 -0.44 -13.84 11.78
CA ARG A 189 -0.03 -14.83 10.77
C ARG A 189 1.42 -14.59 10.37
N VAL A 190 2.31 -15.40 10.94
CA VAL A 190 3.76 -15.32 10.71
C VAL A 190 4.15 -16.13 9.47
N GLN A 191 4.86 -15.50 8.54
CA GLN A 191 5.36 -16.17 7.33
C GLN A 191 6.68 -16.89 7.58
N PRO A 192 7.12 -17.79 6.69
CA PRO A 192 8.44 -18.40 6.76
C PRO A 192 9.57 -17.37 6.75
N TRP A 193 10.75 -17.77 7.20
CA TRP A 193 11.96 -16.95 7.10
C TRP A 193 12.49 -16.95 5.67
N TRP A 194 12.59 -15.77 5.06
CA TRP A 194 13.16 -15.58 3.73
C TRP A 194 14.63 -15.19 3.81
N GLN A 195 15.45 -15.77 2.93
CA GLN A 195 16.85 -15.37 2.76
C GLN A 195 16.92 -14.05 2.00
N VAL A 196 17.79 -13.14 2.42
CA VAL A 196 18.08 -11.89 1.72
C VAL A 196 19.29 -12.10 0.83
N GLY A 197 19.11 -11.91 -0.47
CA GLY A 197 20.18 -11.92 -1.47
C GLY A 197 20.43 -10.52 -2.02
N SER A 198 21.44 -10.41 -2.90
CA SER A 198 21.79 -9.14 -3.56
C SER A 198 20.63 -8.51 -4.30
N ALA A 199 19.79 -9.30 -4.99
CA ALA A 199 18.64 -8.83 -5.75
C ALA A 199 17.49 -8.25 -4.89
N ASP A 200 17.53 -8.44 -3.58
CA ASP A 200 16.56 -7.89 -2.63
C ASP A 200 17.00 -6.54 -2.05
N ILE A 201 18.27 -6.15 -2.25
CA ILE A 201 18.86 -4.93 -1.73
C ILE A 201 18.70 -3.81 -2.78
N PRO A 202 18.34 -2.58 -2.38
CA PRO A 202 18.30 -1.43 -3.29
C PRO A 202 19.63 -1.25 -4.04
N GLY A 203 19.59 -1.19 -5.38
CA GLY A 203 20.79 -1.08 -6.23
C GLY A 203 21.60 -2.39 -6.39
N GLY A 204 21.18 -3.50 -5.79
CA GLY A 204 21.90 -4.77 -5.83
C GLY A 204 21.79 -5.55 -7.16
N TRP A 205 21.05 -5.02 -8.14
CA TRP A 205 20.92 -5.58 -9.50
C TRP A 205 22.06 -5.17 -10.46
N GLU A 206 22.97 -4.28 -10.03
CA GLU A 206 24.11 -3.82 -10.83
C GLU A 206 25.37 -4.70 -10.62
N LYS A 207 25.24 -5.87 -10.01
CA LYS A 207 26.35 -6.78 -9.69
C LYS A 207 26.18 -8.15 -10.32
#